data_AF-K6YSI2-F1
#
_entry.id   AF-K6YSI2-F1
#
_cell.length_a   1.000
_cell.length_b   1.000
_cell.length_c   1.000
_cell.angle_alpha   90.00
_cell.angle_beta   90.00
_cell.angle_gamma   90.00
#
_symmetry.space_group_name_H-M   'P 1'
#
loop_
_entity.id
_entity.type
_entity.pdbx_description
1 polymer ?
#
loop_
_entity_poly.entity_id
_entity_poly.type
_entity_poly.pdbx_seq_one_letter_code
_entity_poly.pdbx_strand_id
1 'polypeptide(L)'
;MNHHTEQQLKALSNKVKEHRMRMRLLAIAHFKAGKNKASVARTLNVSRRMVNEWVANYLKGGISAFESKKPSGRPSLLSSQQKAELLDYIEKQS
;
A
#
# COMPACT_ATOMS: atom_id res chain seq x y z
N MET A 1 -19.55 -5.15 -1.12
CA MET A 1 -19.40 -3.82 -0.50
C MET A 1 -18.27 -3.89 0.52
N ASN A 2 -17.59 -2.79 0.87
CA ASN A 2 -16.47 -2.87 1.81
C ASN A 2 -16.97 -2.95 3.26
N HIS A 3 -17.10 -4.19 3.76
CA HIS A 3 -17.77 -4.55 5.03
C HIS A 3 -16.92 -4.37 6.29
N HIS A 4 -15.73 -3.77 6.22
CA HIS A 4 -14.89 -3.60 7.40
C HIS A 4 -15.50 -2.59 8.39
N THR A 5 -15.57 -3.00 9.65
CA THR A 5 -15.94 -2.12 10.77
C THR A 5 -14.76 -1.21 11.14
N GLU A 6 -15.04 -0.11 11.87
CA GLU A 6 -13.99 0.75 12.42
C GLU A 6 -12.98 -0.05 13.25
N GLN A 7 -13.46 -0.94 14.11
CA GLN A 7 -12.62 -1.74 15.01
C GLN A 7 -11.70 -2.68 14.22
N GLN A 8 -12.21 -3.33 13.18
CA GLN A 8 -11.41 -4.18 12.29
C GLN A 8 -10.30 -3.38 11.60
N LEU A 9 -10.61 -2.18 11.09
CA LEU A 9 -9.62 -1.32 10.43
C LEU A 9 -8.54 -0.82 11.39
N LYS A 10 -8.91 -0.48 12.63
CA LYS A 10 -7.94 -0.12 13.68
C LYS A 10 -7.05 -1.31 14.02
N ALA A 11 -7.62 -2.50 14.21
CA ALA A 11 -6.87 -3.71 14.50
C ALA A 11 -5.87 -4.04 13.36
N LEU A 12 -6.29 -3.90 12.10
CA LEU A 12 -5.41 -4.05 10.95
C LEU A 12 -4.29 -3.00 10.94
N SER A 13 -4.61 -1.73 11.24
CA SER A 13 -3.62 -0.66 11.29
C SER A 13 -2.50 -0.91 12.31
N ASN A 14 -2.81 -1.57 13.43
CA ASN A 14 -1.83 -1.92 14.46
C ASN A 14 -0.93 -3.10 14.06
N LYS A 15 -1.40 -3.98 13.17
CA LYS A 15 -0.63 -5.13 12.66
C LYS A 15 0.32 -4.75 11.51
N VAL A 16 0.02 -3.66 10.80
CA VAL A 16 0.78 -3.21 9.64
C VAL A 16 2.09 -2.54 10.08
N LYS A 17 3.22 -3.04 9.54
CA LYS A 17 4.56 -2.45 9.74
C LYS A 17 4.79 -1.18 8.91
N GLU A 18 4.20 -1.11 7.71
CA GLU A 18 4.40 0.01 6.78
C GLU A 18 3.61 1.24 7.24
N HIS A 19 4.32 2.33 7.52
CA HIS A 19 3.73 3.52 8.14
C HIS A 19 2.62 4.17 7.30
N ARG A 20 2.78 4.25 5.98
CA ARG A 20 1.80 4.91 5.10
C ARG A 20 0.50 4.12 5.05
N MET A 21 0.57 2.80 4.96
CA MET A 21 -0.56 1.88 5.02
C MET A 21 -1.28 2.00 6.37
N ARG A 22 -0.53 2.03 7.47
CA ARG A 22 -1.13 2.27 8.80
C ARG A 22 -1.92 3.58 8.85
N MET A 23 -1.35 4.68 8.34
CA MET A 23 -2.03 5.99 8.29
C MET A 23 -3.30 5.96 7.44
N ARG A 24 -3.27 5.29 6.28
CA ARG A 24 -4.45 5.12 5.42
C ARG A 24 -5.57 4.34 6.13
N LEU A 25 -5.22 3.23 6.78
CA LEU A 25 -6.19 2.41 7.52
C LEU A 25 -6.83 3.19 8.67
N LEU A 26 -6.05 3.99 9.41
CA LEU A 26 -6.57 4.87 10.46
C LEU A 26 -7.52 5.94 9.91
N ALA A 27 -7.19 6.54 8.76
CA ALA A 27 -8.06 7.51 8.11
C ALA A 27 -9.43 6.91 7.74
N ILE A 28 -9.43 5.69 7.20
CA ILE A 28 -10.65 4.99 6.82
C ILE A 28 -11.43 4.54 8.05
N ALA A 29 -10.75 4.10 9.11
CA ALA A 29 -11.40 3.75 10.38
C ALA A 29 -12.17 4.95 10.94
N HIS A 30 -11.53 6.12 10.99
CA HIS A 30 -12.20 7.36 11.42
C HIS A 30 -13.35 7.78 10.50
N PHE A 31 -13.19 7.62 9.19
CA PHE A 31 -14.28 7.87 8.23
C PHE A 31 -15.47 6.93 8.45
N LYS A 32 -15.22 5.63 8.69
CA LYS A 32 -16.25 4.63 9.02
C LYS A 32 -16.92 4.88 10.37
N ALA A 33 -16.23 5.55 11.30
CA ALA A 33 -16.78 6.04 12.56
C ALA A 33 -17.69 7.27 12.40
N GLY A 34 -17.96 7.72 11.16
CA GLY A 34 -18.79 8.89 10.86
C GLY A 34 -18.05 10.23 10.91
N LYS A 35 -16.72 10.25 11.15
CA LYS A 35 -15.97 11.51 11.12
C LYS A 35 -15.87 12.01 9.68
N ASN A 36 -16.14 13.31 9.50
CA ASN A 36 -15.96 13.95 8.20
C ASN A 36 -14.47 14.04 7.82
N LYS A 37 -14.20 14.13 6.51
CA LYS A 37 -12.85 14.06 5.94
C LYS A 37 -11.93 15.22 6.40
N ALA A 38 -12.49 16.39 6.70
CA ALA A 38 -11.74 17.51 7.24
C ALA A 38 -11.28 17.27 8.70
N SER A 39 -12.14 16.66 9.51
CA SER A 39 -11.82 16.26 10.89
C SER A 39 -10.74 15.18 10.93
N VAL A 40 -10.85 14.19 10.05
CA VAL A 40 -9.83 13.13 9.90
C VAL A 40 -8.48 13.72 9.49
N ALA A 41 -8.47 14.62 8.51
CA ALA A 41 -7.26 15.30 8.05
C ALA A 41 -6.53 16.04 9.20
N ARG A 42 -7.29 16.79 10.01
CA ARG A 42 -6.75 17.47 11.21
C ARG A 42 -6.22 16.49 12.25
N THR A 43 -6.98 15.42 12.53
CA THR A 43 -6.61 14.40 13.52
C THR A 43 -5.31 13.69 13.16
N LEU A 44 -5.10 13.42 11.86
CA LEU A 44 -3.94 12.67 11.36
C LEU A 44 -2.81 13.57 10.85
N ASN A 45 -2.95 14.89 10.96
CA ASN A 45 -2.02 15.88 10.43
C ASN A 45 -1.63 15.65 8.96
N VAL A 46 -2.62 15.41 8.11
CA VAL A 46 -2.45 15.22 6.66
C VAL A 46 -3.38 16.15 5.88
N SER A 47 -3.14 16.30 4.58
CA SER A 47 -4.02 17.13 3.74
C SER A 47 -5.41 16.49 3.56
N ARG A 48 -6.44 17.34 3.43
CA ARG A 48 -7.80 16.89 3.09
C ARG A 48 -7.84 16.13 1.76
N ARG A 49 -7.00 16.52 0.79
CA ARG A 49 -6.86 15.85 -0.51
C ARG A 49 -6.43 14.39 -0.35
N MET A 50 -5.43 14.12 0.49
CA MET A 50 -4.97 12.75 0.74
C MET A 50 -6.06 11.89 1.39
N VAL A 51 -6.78 12.43 2.37
CA VAL A 51 -7.91 11.72 2.99
C VAL A 51 -9.01 11.42 1.96
N ASN A 52 -9.34 12.38 1.08
CA ASN A 52 -10.27 12.17 -0.02
C ASN A 52 -9.85 11.02 -0.92
N GLU A 53 -8.59 11.01 -1.36
CA GLU A 53 -8.03 9.98 -2.23
C GLU A 53 -8.09 8.61 -1.57
N TRP A 54 -7.69 8.50 -0.30
CA TRP A 54 -7.74 7.23 0.42
C TRP A 54 -9.17 6.72 0.60
N VAL A 55 -10.10 7.60 0.96
CA VAL A 55 -11.52 7.20 1.08
C VAL A 55 -12.07 6.76 -0.27
N ALA A 56 -11.76 7.47 -1.36
CA ALA A 56 -12.21 7.09 -2.70
C ALA A 56 -11.64 5.72 -3.13
N ASN A 57 -10.33 5.50 -2.93
CA ASN A 57 -9.68 4.22 -3.22
C ASN A 57 -10.28 3.08 -2.40
N TYR A 58 -10.54 3.32 -1.11
CA TYR A 58 -11.21 2.35 -0.25
C TYR A 58 -12.63 2.03 -0.72
N LEU A 59 -13.43 3.03 -1.13
CA LEU A 59 -14.77 2.80 -1.63
C LEU A 59 -14.78 2.01 -2.94
N LYS A 60 -13.78 2.25 -3.80
CA LYS A 60 -13.64 1.57 -5.10
C LYS A 60 -13.16 0.12 -4.98
N GLY A 61 -12.16 -0.14 -4.13
CA GLY A 61 -11.45 -1.43 -4.12
C GLY A 61 -11.18 -2.00 -2.73
N GLY A 62 -11.76 -1.44 -1.67
CA GLY A 62 -11.57 -1.95 -0.31
C GLY A 62 -10.12 -1.80 0.17
N ILE A 63 -9.66 -2.78 0.96
CA ILE A 63 -8.30 -2.76 1.54
C ILE A 63 -7.24 -3.14 0.50
N SER A 64 -7.58 -3.99 -0.48
CA SER A 64 -6.65 -4.39 -1.54
C SER A 64 -6.21 -3.22 -2.41
N ALA A 65 -7.01 -2.13 -2.48
CA ALA A 65 -6.63 -0.89 -3.13
C ALA A 65 -5.37 -0.21 -2.53
N PHE A 66 -4.93 -0.62 -1.34
CA PHE A 66 -3.74 -0.08 -0.68
C PHE A 66 -2.54 -1.02 -0.71
N GLU A 67 -2.69 -2.23 -1.25
CA GLU A 67 -1.56 -3.14 -1.41
C GLU A 67 -0.55 -2.52 -2.38
N SER A 68 0.58 -2.08 -1.83
CA SER A 68 1.69 -1.60 -2.65
C SER A 68 2.30 -2.79 -3.38
N LYS A 69 2.26 -2.77 -4.71
CA LYS A 69 3.13 -3.66 -5.50
C LYS A 69 4.57 -3.35 -5.11
N LYS A 70 5.38 -4.38 -4.89
CA LYS A 70 6.83 -4.18 -4.71
C LYS A 70 7.34 -3.38 -5.90
N PRO A 71 8.09 -2.28 -5.69
CA PRO A 71 8.69 -1.56 -6.80
C PRO A 71 9.55 -2.54 -7.59
N SER A 72 9.45 -2.53 -8.91
CA SER A 72 10.13 -3.48 -9.80
C SER A 72 11.66 -3.35 -9.82
N GLY A 73 12.23 -2.48 -8.98
CA GLY A 73 13.64 -2.16 -8.94
C GLY A 73 14.14 -1.56 -10.26
N ARG A 74 15.45 -1.35 -10.33
CA ARG A 74 16.12 -1.07 -11.62
C ARG A 74 16.11 -2.35 -12.44
N PRO A 75 15.72 -2.32 -13.73
CA PRO A 75 15.81 -3.50 -14.57
C PRO A 75 17.27 -3.98 -14.67
N SER A 76 17.42 -5.29 -14.84
CA SER A 76 18.72 -5.93 -15.09
C SER A 76 19.41 -5.28 -16.29
N LEU A 77 20.72 -5.01 -16.18
CA LEU A 77 21.53 -4.54 -17.30
C LEU A 77 21.72 -5.63 -18.36
N LEU A 78 21.77 -6.89 -17.92
CA LEU A 78 21.89 -8.03 -18.81
C LEU A 78 20.53 -8.42 -19.39
N SER A 79 20.50 -8.62 -20.71
CA SER A 79 19.38 -9.26 -21.41
C SER A 79 19.25 -10.73 -20.98
N SER A 80 18.10 -11.35 -21.29
CA SER A 80 17.90 -12.78 -21.02
C SER A 80 18.94 -13.66 -21.72
N GLN A 81 19.37 -13.26 -22.92
CA GLN A 81 20.40 -13.96 -23.67
C GLN A 81 21.79 -13.84 -23.01
N GLN A 82 22.17 -12.64 -22.59
CA GLN A 82 23.45 -12.41 -21.89
C GLN A 82 23.51 -13.16 -20.55
N LYS A 83 22.37 -13.34 -19.87
CA LYS A 83 22.30 -14.18 -18.67
C LYS A 83 22.53 -15.65 -18.97
N ALA A 84 21.99 -16.16 -20.08
CA ALA A 84 22.21 -17.54 -20.50
C ALA A 84 23.68 -17.78 -20.87
N GLU A 85 24.29 -16.84 -21.61
CA GLU A 85 25.72 -16.87 -21.94
C GLU A 85 26.60 -16.84 -20.68
N LEU A 86 26.25 -15.99 -19.70
CA LEU A 86 26.97 -15.93 -18.43
C LEU A 86 26.87 -17.23 -17.63
N LEU A 87 25.68 -17.86 -17.59
CA LEU A 87 25.48 -19.15 -16.90
C LEU A 87 26.34 -20.25 -17.54
N ASP A 88 26.32 -20.38 -18.86
CA ASP A 88 27.12 -21.35 -19.61
C ASP A 88 28.62 -21.14 -19.40
N TYR A 89 29.09 -19.89 -19.33
CA TYR A 89 30.48 -19.58 -19.01
C TYR A 89 30.88 -20.03 -17.59
N ILE A 90 30.03 -19.79 -16.58
CA ILE A 90 30.30 -20.17 -15.18
C ILE A 90 30.35 -21.70 -15.04
N GLU A 91 29.43 -22.42 -15.69
CA GLU A 91 29.39 -23.88 -15.66
C GLU A 91 30.61 -24.52 -16.32
N LYS A 92 31.16 -23.92 -17.38
CA LYS A 92 32.37 -24.41 -18.06
C LYS A 92 33.67 -24.16 -17.31
N GLN A 93 33.67 -23.25 -16.34
CA GLN A 93 34.86 -22.88 -15.55
C GLN A 93 34.85 -23.46 -14.12
N SER A 94 33.80 -24.21 -13.77
CA SER A 94 33.67 -24.95 -12.51
C SER A 94 34.06 -26.41 -12.69
#